data_AF-A0A229RB31-F1
#
_entry.id   AF-A0A229RB31-F1
#
_cell.length_a   1.000
_cell.length_b   1.000
_cell.length_c   1.000
_cell.angle_alpha   90.00
_cell.angle_beta   90.00
_cell.angle_gamma   90.00
#
_symmetry.space_group_name_H-M   'P 1'
#
loop_
_entity.id
_entity.type
_entity.pdbx_description
1 polymer ?
#
loop_
_entity_poly.entity_id
_entity_poly.type
_entity_poly.pdbx_seq_one_letter_code
_entity_poly.pdbx_strand_id
1 'polypeptide(L)'
;MGARGTALLSPRALNRALLGRQLLLGRVDLGVAEAIEHLFGLNAQDPDLAYFALWNRLERFEIQDLTVAIERGVLVRSTMMRATQHLMSAADFRLVRPALAPLLRRVQRNAFGSRTTGVDLGELVADTAELLEGSGVLTRPELGRALARTRLLRHGRADVVAFERAVTRLPEIRYCHHITGNYDYLLHIEVADLPAYEHFHAHSLAGLPSVAAVTSYITMKTLTPGPPESRVIET
;
A
#
# COMPACT_ATOMS: atom_id res chain seq x y z
N MET A 1 -14.46 -61.61 3.36
CA MET A 1 -13.62 -60.48 3.80
C MET A 1 -12.32 -60.54 3.00
N GLY A 2 -12.31 -59.96 1.79
CA GLY A 2 -11.19 -60.08 0.85
C GLY A 2 -10.02 -59.20 1.27
N ALA A 3 -8.83 -59.80 1.38
CA ALA A 3 -7.60 -59.11 1.71
C ALA A 3 -7.37 -57.93 0.75
N ARG A 4 -7.35 -56.70 1.28
CA ARG A 4 -6.86 -55.52 0.55
C ARG A 4 -5.34 -55.68 0.38
N GLY A 5 -4.92 -56.43 -0.63
CA GLY A 5 -3.52 -56.51 -1.03
C GLY A 5 -3.02 -55.11 -1.38
N THR A 6 -1.96 -54.65 -0.72
CA THR A 6 -1.22 -53.45 -1.10
C THR A 6 -0.53 -53.72 -2.44
N ALA A 7 -1.24 -53.47 -3.53
CA ALA A 7 -0.67 -53.55 -4.87
C ALA A 7 0.42 -52.47 -5.02
N LEU A 8 1.67 -52.89 -5.19
CA LEU A 8 2.77 -51.97 -5.50
C LEU A 8 2.50 -51.29 -6.85
N LEU A 9 2.41 -49.96 -6.83
CA LEU A 9 2.21 -49.17 -8.05
C LEU A 9 3.53 -49.07 -8.83
N SER A 10 3.47 -49.34 -10.13
CA SER A 10 4.62 -49.14 -11.02
C SER A 10 4.91 -47.64 -11.23
N PRO A 11 6.14 -47.26 -11.63
CA PRO A 11 6.47 -45.87 -11.97
C PRO A 11 5.52 -45.27 -13.04
N ARG A 12 5.10 -46.08 -14.02
CA ARG A 12 4.13 -45.67 -15.03
C ARG A 12 2.76 -45.40 -14.43
N ALA A 13 2.30 -46.23 -13.49
CA ALA A 13 1.03 -46.02 -12.79
C ALA A 13 1.08 -44.74 -11.94
N LEU A 14 2.18 -44.49 -11.22
CA LEU A 14 2.39 -43.27 -10.45
C LEU A 14 2.40 -42.02 -11.34
N ASN A 15 3.10 -42.07 -12.48
CA ASN A 15 3.13 -40.98 -13.44
C ASN A 15 1.75 -40.68 -14.04
N ARG A 16 1.01 -41.70 -14.48
CA ARG A 16 -0.37 -41.51 -14.98
C ARG A 16 -1.29 -40.97 -13.90
N ALA A 17 -1.17 -41.45 -12.66
CA ALA A 17 -1.95 -40.93 -11.54
C ALA A 17 -1.63 -39.45 -11.26
N LEU A 18 -0.36 -39.04 -11.37
CA LEU A 18 0.04 -37.64 -11.25
C LEU A 18 -0.54 -36.79 -12.38
N LEU A 19 -0.38 -37.21 -13.64
CA LEU A 19 -0.95 -36.50 -14.79
C LEU A 19 -2.48 -36.42 -14.71
N GLY A 20 -3.14 -37.46 -14.20
CA GLY A 20 -4.59 -37.47 -13.96
C GLY A 20 -4.99 -36.40 -12.95
N ARG A 21 -4.32 -36.33 -11.79
CA ARG A 21 -4.54 -35.27 -10.79
C ARG A 21 -4.14 -33.86 -11.29
N GLN A 22 -3.33 -33.78 -12.34
CA GLN A 22 -2.97 -32.51 -12.96
C GLN A 22 -3.89 -32.13 -14.12
N LEU A 23 -4.92 -32.92 -14.40
CA LEU A 23 -5.87 -32.74 -15.51
C LEU A 23 -5.17 -32.76 -16.89
N LEU A 24 -4.13 -33.58 -17.03
CA LEU A 24 -3.28 -33.65 -18.24
C LEU A 24 -3.43 -34.96 -19.03
N LEU A 25 -4.26 -35.90 -18.58
CA LEU A 25 -4.57 -37.11 -19.36
C LEU A 25 -5.66 -36.88 -20.42
N GLY A 26 -6.33 -35.74 -20.34
CA GLY A 26 -7.40 -35.30 -21.23
C GLY A 26 -7.95 -33.98 -20.69
N ARG A 27 -8.62 -33.20 -21.55
CA ARG A 27 -9.37 -32.01 -21.11
C ARG A 27 -10.62 -32.46 -20.36
N VAL A 28 -11.05 -31.67 -19.38
CA VAL A 28 -12.19 -31.98 -18.51
C VAL A 28 -13.22 -30.84 -18.52
N ASP A 29 -14.49 -31.17 -18.28
CA ASP A 29 -15.57 -30.19 -18.13
C ASP A 29 -15.63 -29.74 -16.65
N LEU A 30 -14.82 -28.72 -16.32
CA LEU A 30 -14.77 -28.08 -15.00
C LEU A 30 -14.75 -26.56 -15.16
N GLY A 31 -15.26 -25.85 -14.16
CA GLY A 31 -15.09 -24.40 -14.07
C GLY A 31 -13.63 -24.02 -13.77
N VAL A 32 -13.23 -22.79 -14.14
CA VAL A 32 -11.87 -22.28 -13.92
C VAL A 32 -11.47 -22.30 -12.43
N ALA A 33 -12.38 -21.88 -11.54
CA ALA A 33 -12.12 -21.88 -10.10
C ALA A 33 -11.93 -23.31 -9.56
N GLU A 34 -12.82 -24.23 -9.92
CA GLU A 34 -12.77 -25.64 -9.51
C GLU A 34 -11.47 -26.32 -9.97
N ALA A 35 -11.03 -26.04 -11.21
CA ALA A 35 -9.77 -26.55 -11.71
C ALA A 35 -8.57 -25.99 -10.95
N ILE A 36 -8.57 -24.70 -10.61
CA ILE A 36 -7.50 -24.07 -9.83
C ILE A 36 -7.44 -24.63 -8.40
N GLU A 37 -8.58 -24.86 -7.77
CA GLU A 37 -8.68 -25.50 -6.45
C GLU A 37 -8.17 -26.94 -6.50
N HIS A 38 -8.59 -27.71 -7.51
CA HIS A 38 -8.13 -29.08 -7.72
C HIS A 38 -6.60 -29.17 -7.86
N LEU A 39 -6.00 -28.20 -8.57
CA LEU A 39 -4.55 -28.13 -8.79
C LEU A 39 -3.80 -27.51 -7.59
N PHE A 40 -4.52 -27.04 -6.57
CA PHE A 40 -3.99 -26.32 -5.43
C PHE A 40 -3.20 -25.07 -5.86
N GLY A 41 -3.78 -24.33 -6.80
CA GLY A 41 -3.21 -23.15 -7.41
C GLY A 41 -2.37 -23.42 -8.66
N LEU A 42 -2.28 -22.40 -9.52
CA LEU A 42 -1.41 -22.40 -10.69
C LEU A 42 -0.33 -21.36 -10.54
N ASN A 43 0.91 -21.68 -10.92
CA ASN A 43 1.94 -20.65 -10.97
C ASN A 43 1.56 -19.61 -12.04
N ALA A 44 1.64 -18.34 -11.66
CA ALA A 44 1.25 -17.20 -12.49
C ALA A 44 2.30 -16.10 -12.43
N GLN A 45 3.59 -16.46 -12.37
CA GLN A 45 4.69 -15.49 -12.41
C GLN A 45 4.64 -14.69 -13.71
N ASP A 46 4.55 -15.42 -14.82
CA ASP A 46 4.07 -14.93 -16.10
C ASP A 46 2.53 -15.08 -16.12
N PRO A 47 1.76 -13.98 -16.27
CA PRO A 47 0.30 -14.04 -16.26
C PRO A 47 -0.28 -14.81 -17.46
N ASP A 48 0.40 -14.83 -18.60
CA ASP A 48 -0.14 -15.41 -19.84
C ASP A 48 -0.10 -16.94 -19.79
N LEU A 49 0.92 -17.52 -19.14
CA LEU A 49 1.08 -18.96 -18.99
C LEU A 49 -0.08 -19.63 -18.22
N ALA A 50 -0.78 -18.89 -17.36
CA ALA A 50 -1.95 -19.41 -16.67
C ALA A 50 -3.12 -19.71 -17.63
N TYR A 51 -3.32 -18.86 -18.64
CA TYR A 51 -4.35 -19.07 -19.66
C TYR A 51 -4.06 -20.33 -20.48
N PHE A 52 -2.81 -20.50 -20.93
CA PHE A 52 -2.40 -21.71 -21.65
C PHE A 52 -2.51 -22.97 -20.78
N ALA A 53 -2.17 -22.87 -19.49
CA ALA A 53 -2.29 -23.99 -18.57
C ALA A 53 -3.75 -24.45 -18.43
N LEU A 54 -4.71 -23.53 -18.32
CA LEU A 54 -6.13 -23.85 -18.24
C LEU A 54 -6.70 -24.35 -19.56
N TRP A 55 -6.33 -23.72 -20.68
CA TRP A 55 -6.76 -24.14 -22.02
C TRP A 55 -6.42 -25.61 -22.32
N ASN A 56 -5.22 -26.06 -21.92
CA ASN A 56 -4.79 -27.45 -22.06
C ASN A 56 -5.53 -28.44 -21.13
N ARG A 57 -6.28 -27.96 -20.14
CA ARG A 57 -6.93 -28.80 -19.10
C ARG A 57 -8.44 -28.78 -19.16
N LEU A 58 -9.06 -27.71 -19.64
CA LEU A 58 -10.50 -27.49 -19.55
C LEU A 58 -11.14 -27.52 -20.92
N GLU A 59 -12.24 -28.25 -21.12
CA GLU A 59 -12.91 -28.42 -22.42
C GLU A 59 -13.46 -27.10 -23.02
N ARG A 60 -14.06 -26.26 -22.19
CA ARG A 60 -14.82 -25.06 -22.60
C ARG A 60 -14.20 -23.74 -22.15
N PHE A 61 -12.88 -23.70 -22.02
CA PHE A 61 -12.19 -22.52 -21.53
C PHE A 61 -12.13 -21.38 -22.54
N GLU A 62 -12.58 -20.21 -22.11
CA GLU A 62 -12.36 -18.92 -22.77
C GLU A 62 -11.47 -18.01 -21.90
N ILE A 63 -10.76 -17.08 -22.54
CA ILE A 63 -9.88 -16.13 -21.83
C ILE A 63 -10.69 -15.32 -20.79
N GLN A 64 -11.91 -14.94 -21.15
CA GLN A 64 -12.80 -14.14 -20.30
C GLN A 64 -13.15 -14.84 -19.00
N ASP A 65 -13.22 -16.18 -18.97
CA ASP A 65 -13.54 -16.94 -17.76
C ASP A 65 -12.54 -16.66 -16.63
N LEU A 66 -11.24 -16.64 -16.97
CA LEU A 66 -10.19 -16.34 -16.00
C LEU A 66 -10.18 -14.85 -15.62
N THR A 67 -10.31 -13.95 -16.61
CA THR A 67 -10.32 -12.51 -16.36
C THR A 67 -11.46 -12.12 -15.41
N VAL A 68 -12.68 -12.56 -15.70
CA VAL A 68 -13.86 -12.28 -14.87
C VAL A 68 -13.73 -12.89 -13.48
N ALA A 69 -13.17 -14.09 -13.35
CA ALA A 69 -12.95 -14.71 -12.05
C ALA A 69 -11.96 -13.92 -11.17
N ILE A 70 -10.93 -13.31 -11.77
CA ILE A 70 -10.00 -12.42 -11.06
C ILE A 70 -10.69 -11.10 -10.69
N GLU A 71 -11.38 -10.46 -11.63
CA GLU A 71 -12.07 -9.17 -11.42
C GLU A 71 -13.14 -9.25 -10.34
N ARG A 72 -13.88 -10.37 -10.28
CA ARG A 72 -14.89 -10.63 -9.25
C ARG A 72 -14.30 -11.08 -7.91
N GLY A 73 -12.99 -11.23 -7.81
CA GLY A 73 -12.30 -11.68 -6.59
C GLY A 73 -12.58 -13.14 -6.22
N VAL A 74 -13.05 -13.95 -7.17
CA VAL A 74 -13.16 -15.41 -7.00
C VAL A 74 -11.77 -16.04 -6.98
N LEU A 75 -10.87 -15.52 -7.81
CA LEU A 75 -9.47 -15.88 -7.86
C LEU A 75 -8.58 -14.72 -7.44
N VAL A 76 -7.51 -15.05 -6.73
CA VAL A 76 -6.50 -14.09 -6.28
C VAL A 76 -5.15 -14.50 -6.86
N ARG A 77 -4.49 -13.54 -7.52
CA ARG A 77 -3.07 -13.67 -7.89
C ARG A 77 -2.21 -13.04 -6.80
N SER A 78 -1.39 -13.85 -6.14
CA SER A 78 -0.52 -13.37 -5.07
C SER A 78 0.75 -14.20 -4.94
N THR A 79 1.76 -13.65 -4.25
CA THR A 79 2.94 -14.39 -3.80
C THR A 79 2.51 -15.50 -2.83
N MET A 80 2.79 -16.76 -3.17
CA MET A 80 2.40 -17.95 -2.40
C MET A 80 3.59 -18.92 -2.25
N MET A 81 3.41 -20.19 -2.61
CA MET A 81 4.41 -21.26 -2.44
C MET A 81 5.74 -20.86 -3.08
N ARG A 82 6.86 -21.16 -2.39
CA ARG A 82 8.22 -20.81 -2.84
C ARG A 82 8.42 -19.31 -3.13
N ALA A 83 7.56 -18.45 -2.59
CA ALA A 83 7.56 -17.01 -2.80
C ALA A 83 7.43 -16.56 -4.26
N THR A 84 6.75 -17.34 -5.12
CA THR A 84 6.40 -16.94 -6.48
C THR A 84 4.91 -16.63 -6.62
N GLN A 85 4.53 -15.89 -7.67
CA GLN A 85 3.11 -15.58 -7.92
C GLN A 85 2.34 -16.85 -8.30
N HIS A 86 1.18 -17.03 -7.67
CA HIS A 86 0.22 -18.08 -8.02
C HIS A 86 -1.18 -17.49 -8.10
N LEU A 87 -1.99 -18.06 -8.99
CA LEU A 87 -3.45 -17.94 -8.98
C LEU A 87 -4.01 -19.01 -8.04
N MET A 88 -4.82 -18.60 -7.08
CA MET A 88 -5.54 -19.48 -6.16
C MET A 88 -6.98 -19.00 -6.03
N SER A 89 -7.90 -19.88 -5.63
CA SER A 89 -9.22 -19.40 -5.21
C SER A 89 -9.10 -18.53 -3.97
N ALA A 90 -10.03 -17.58 -3.79
CA ALA A 90 -10.06 -16.73 -2.61
C ALA A 90 -10.22 -17.55 -1.31
N ALA A 91 -10.94 -18.68 -1.37
CA ALA A 91 -11.11 -19.60 -0.26
C ALA A 91 -9.78 -20.25 0.15
N ASP A 92 -9.09 -20.88 -0.80
CA ASP A 92 -7.78 -21.51 -0.55
C ASP A 92 -6.72 -20.47 -0.17
N PHE A 93 -6.75 -19.30 -0.79
CA PHE A 93 -5.85 -18.21 -0.44
C PHE A 93 -5.96 -17.84 1.04
N ARG A 94 -7.19 -17.66 1.55
CA ARG A 94 -7.43 -17.33 2.97
C ARG A 94 -6.97 -18.43 3.91
N LEU A 95 -7.11 -19.70 3.51
CA LEU A 95 -6.67 -20.85 4.29
C LEU A 95 -5.14 -21.01 4.31
N VAL A 96 -4.48 -20.87 3.16
CA VAL A 96 -3.07 -21.23 2.96
C VAL A 96 -2.14 -20.05 3.26
N ARG A 97 -2.55 -18.82 2.96
CA ARG A 97 -1.70 -17.62 3.08
C ARG A 97 -1.13 -17.39 4.49
N PRO A 98 -1.88 -17.65 5.59
CA PRO A 98 -1.33 -17.54 6.95
C PRO A 98 -0.22 -18.55 7.24
N ALA A 99 -0.36 -19.80 6.78
CA ALA A 99 0.65 -20.84 6.96
C ALA A 99 1.97 -20.48 6.26
N LEU A 100 1.90 -19.77 5.13
CA LEU A 100 3.08 -19.28 4.40
C LEU A 100 3.67 -17.97 4.95
N ALA A 101 2.99 -17.31 5.89
CA ALA A 101 3.39 -15.98 6.35
C ALA A 101 4.81 -15.89 6.94
N PRO A 102 5.33 -16.86 7.74
CA PRO A 102 6.70 -16.82 8.24
C PRO A 102 7.75 -16.82 7.12
N LEU A 103 7.56 -17.69 6.12
CA LEU A 103 8.43 -17.76 4.94
C LEU A 103 8.40 -16.43 4.17
N LEU A 104 7.20 -15.92 3.89
CA LEU A 104 7.03 -14.71 3.08
C LEU A 104 7.56 -13.46 3.78
N ARG A 105 7.45 -13.38 5.12
CA ARG A 105 8.10 -12.32 5.91
C ARG A 105 9.62 -12.40 5.83
N ARG A 106 10.21 -13.60 5.89
CA ARG A 106 11.66 -13.78 5.72
C ARG A 106 12.11 -13.35 4.32
N VAL A 107 11.38 -13.72 3.28
CA VAL A 107 11.69 -13.31 1.89
C VAL A 107 11.58 -11.79 1.74
N GLN A 108 10.52 -11.16 2.27
CA GLN A 108 10.37 -9.71 2.26
C GLN A 108 11.53 -9.02 2.98
N ARG A 109 11.92 -9.50 4.17
CA ARG A 109 13.02 -8.93 4.96
C ARG A 109 14.35 -9.03 4.22
N ASN A 110 14.61 -10.16 3.58
CA ASN A 110 15.86 -10.36 2.83
C ASN A 110 15.92 -9.46 1.59
N ALA A 111 14.79 -9.24 0.91
CA ALA A 111 14.73 -8.43 -0.30
C ALA A 111 14.67 -6.92 -0.03
N PHE A 112 13.99 -6.50 1.05
CA PHE A 112 13.62 -5.10 1.28
C PHE A 112 13.93 -4.60 2.70
N GLY A 113 14.58 -5.39 3.55
CA GLY A 113 14.79 -5.06 4.97
C GLY A 113 15.49 -3.72 5.18
N SER A 114 16.59 -3.47 4.46
CA SER A 114 17.31 -2.19 4.53
C SER A 114 16.43 -0.99 4.14
N ARG A 115 15.55 -1.17 3.15
CA ARG A 115 14.61 -0.13 2.66
C ARG A 115 13.38 0.05 3.54
N THR A 116 13.13 -0.86 4.47
CA THR A 116 11.98 -0.83 5.39
C THR A 116 12.42 -0.63 6.85
N THR A 117 13.68 -0.25 7.07
CA THR A 117 14.20 0.12 8.38
C THR A 117 13.37 1.27 8.96
N GLY A 118 12.88 1.11 10.20
CA GLY A 118 12.06 2.12 10.88
C GLY A 118 10.59 2.17 10.43
N VAL A 119 10.18 1.34 9.47
CA VAL A 119 8.77 1.25 9.05
C VAL A 119 8.04 0.22 9.91
N ASP A 120 6.99 0.65 10.61
CA ASP A 120 6.03 -0.28 11.20
C ASP A 120 5.18 -0.91 10.07
N LEU A 121 5.44 -2.20 9.82
CA LEU A 121 4.74 -2.95 8.78
C LEU A 121 3.28 -3.28 9.16
N GLY A 122 2.96 -3.34 10.46
CA GLY A 122 1.60 -3.54 10.94
C GLY A 122 0.74 -2.31 10.69
N GLU A 123 1.26 -1.13 11.03
CA GLU A 123 0.63 0.15 10.70
C GLU A 123 0.48 0.32 9.18
N LEU A 124 1.52 -0.03 8.41
CA LEU A 124 1.46 0.06 6.94
C LEU A 124 0.36 -0.81 6.35
N VAL A 125 0.14 -2.00 6.91
CA VAL A 125 -0.95 -2.89 6.52
C VAL A 125 -2.31 -2.28 6.84
N ALA A 126 -2.46 -1.69 8.03
CA ALA A 126 -3.71 -1.03 8.43
C ALA A 126 -4.04 0.18 7.52
N ASP A 127 -3.07 1.07 7.29
CA ASP A 127 -3.22 2.22 6.38
C ASP A 127 -3.59 1.76 4.96
N THR A 128 -2.96 0.68 4.50
CA THR A 128 -3.22 0.12 3.17
C THR A 128 -4.63 -0.46 3.08
N ALA A 129 -5.11 -1.15 4.11
CA ALA A 129 -6.45 -1.73 4.14
C ALA A 129 -7.53 -0.63 4.05
N GLU A 130 -7.40 0.42 4.86
CA GLU A 130 -8.32 1.57 4.86
C GLU A 130 -8.37 2.27 3.49
N LEU A 131 -7.20 2.48 2.86
CA LEU A 131 -7.13 3.08 1.52
C LEU A 131 -7.80 2.21 0.45
N LEU A 132 -7.61 0.90 0.49
CA LEU A 132 -8.18 -0.03 -0.49
C LEU A 132 -9.69 -0.18 -0.34
N GLU A 133 -10.22 -0.13 0.87
CA GLU A 133 -11.67 -0.12 1.11
C GLU A 133 -12.36 1.10 0.48
N GLY A 134 -11.71 2.27 0.51
CA GLY A 134 -12.28 3.52 -0.01
C GLY A 134 -12.00 3.84 -1.49
N SER A 135 -10.97 3.24 -2.10
CA SER A 135 -10.46 3.69 -3.41
C SER A 135 -10.67 2.71 -4.57
N GLY A 136 -11.15 1.49 -4.32
CA GLY A 136 -11.27 0.46 -5.34
C GLY A 136 -9.92 -0.10 -5.81
N VAL A 137 -9.79 -0.39 -7.10
CA VAL A 137 -8.56 -0.99 -7.68
C VAL A 137 -7.47 0.08 -7.84
N LEU A 138 -6.33 -0.12 -7.18
CA LEU A 138 -5.16 0.76 -7.28
C LEU A 138 -3.97 0.01 -7.86
N THR A 139 -3.23 0.65 -8.77
CA THR A 139 -1.90 0.20 -9.16
C THR A 139 -0.90 0.41 -8.02
N ARG A 140 0.22 -0.31 -8.04
CA ARG A 140 1.28 -0.16 -7.01
C ARG A 140 1.80 1.28 -6.89
N PRO A 141 2.04 2.04 -7.98
CA PRO A 141 2.44 3.44 -7.89
C PRO A 141 1.37 4.34 -7.28
N GLU A 142 0.08 4.12 -7.61
CA GLU A 142 -1.02 4.89 -7.04
C GLU A 142 -1.16 4.64 -5.55
N LEU A 143 -1.12 3.37 -5.13
CA LEU A 143 -1.11 3.00 -3.72
C LEU A 143 0.07 3.63 -2.97
N GLY A 144 1.27 3.60 -3.56
CA GLY A 144 2.46 4.24 -2.98
C GLY A 144 2.26 5.75 -2.77
N ARG A 145 1.69 6.46 -3.75
CA ARG A 145 1.38 7.90 -3.62
C ARG A 145 0.26 8.17 -2.60
N ALA A 146 -0.73 7.30 -2.50
CA ALA A 146 -1.82 7.43 -1.53
C ALA A 146 -1.32 7.23 -0.09
N LEU A 147 -0.49 6.21 0.13
CA LEU A 147 0.16 5.94 1.42
C LEU A 147 1.08 7.07 1.86
N ALA A 148 1.91 7.59 0.94
CA ALA A 148 2.78 8.73 1.24
C ALA A 148 1.97 9.96 1.69
N ARG A 149 0.90 10.30 0.96
CA ARG A 149 0.01 11.42 1.33
C ARG A 149 -0.66 11.20 2.68
N THR A 150 -1.23 10.02 2.92
CA THR A 150 -1.93 9.69 4.17
C THR A 150 -0.99 9.74 5.38
N ARG A 151 0.22 9.20 5.25
CA ARG A 151 1.21 9.20 6.34
C ARG A 151 1.79 10.58 6.62
N LEU A 152 2.01 11.41 5.59
CA LEU A 152 2.35 12.83 5.77
C LEU A 152 1.26 13.55 6.56
N LEU A 153 -0.02 13.32 6.24
CA LEU A 153 -1.15 13.91 6.97
C LEU A 153 -1.28 13.37 8.41
N ARG A 154 -0.97 12.08 8.65
CA ARG A 154 -1.06 11.44 9.99
C ARG A 154 0.07 11.87 10.93
N HIS A 155 1.32 11.82 10.47
CA HIS A 155 2.47 12.36 11.21
C HIS A 155 2.32 13.88 11.36
N GLY A 156 1.74 14.52 10.34
CA GLY A 156 1.28 15.89 10.38
C GLY A 156 0.32 16.18 11.52
N ARG A 157 -0.60 15.34 11.98
CA ARG A 157 -1.59 15.77 13.00
C ARG A 157 -1.02 16.04 14.40
N ALA A 158 -0.12 15.20 14.90
CA ALA A 158 0.52 15.44 16.21
C ALA A 158 1.50 16.63 16.11
N ASP A 159 2.21 16.69 15.00
CA ASP A 159 3.21 17.70 14.70
C ASP A 159 2.59 19.07 14.35
N VAL A 160 1.43 19.08 13.70
CA VAL A 160 0.62 20.27 13.41
C VAL A 160 0.10 20.85 14.71
N VAL A 161 -0.42 20.03 15.63
CA VAL A 161 -0.83 20.54 16.94
C VAL A 161 0.36 21.11 17.72
N ALA A 162 1.54 20.49 17.62
CA ALA A 162 2.76 21.02 18.23
C ALA A 162 3.22 22.33 17.58
N PHE A 163 3.16 22.42 16.25
CA PHE A 163 3.48 23.59 15.45
C PHE A 163 2.51 24.75 15.72
N GLU A 164 1.20 24.52 15.66
CA GLU A 164 0.16 25.52 15.97
C GLU A 164 0.33 26.07 17.39
N ARG A 165 0.63 25.21 18.36
CA ARG A 165 0.95 25.64 19.73
C ARG A 165 2.25 26.42 19.83
N ALA A 166 3.26 26.09 19.03
CA ALA A 166 4.55 26.79 19.07
C ALA A 166 4.47 28.16 18.40
N VAL A 167 3.81 28.26 17.24
CA VAL A 167 3.62 29.49 16.48
C VAL A 167 2.82 30.52 17.27
N THR A 168 1.76 30.10 17.98
CA THR A 168 0.95 31.00 18.82
C THR A 168 1.70 31.61 20.02
N ARG A 169 2.91 31.13 20.34
CA ARG A 169 3.75 31.66 21.41
C ARG A 169 4.84 32.64 20.93
N LEU A 170 5.00 32.83 19.62
CA LEU A 170 6.01 33.70 19.04
C LEU A 170 5.42 35.09 18.76
N PRO A 171 5.79 36.13 19.52
CA PRO A 171 5.19 37.46 19.39
C PRO A 171 5.51 38.13 18.05
N GLU A 172 6.60 37.75 17.38
CA GLU A 172 6.97 38.24 16.06
C GLU A 172 6.01 37.77 14.95
N ILE A 173 5.22 36.70 15.19
CA ILE A 173 4.23 36.21 14.22
C ILE A 173 2.90 36.93 14.47
N ARG A 174 2.60 37.93 13.63
CA ARG A 174 1.37 38.72 13.75
C ARG A 174 0.15 37.97 13.22
N TYR A 175 0.32 37.24 12.13
CA TYR A 175 -0.74 36.43 11.53
C TYR A 175 -0.20 35.07 11.10
N CYS A 176 -1.00 34.04 11.32
CA CYS A 176 -0.75 32.69 10.82
C CYS A 176 -2.01 32.19 10.14
N HIS A 177 -1.90 31.80 8.88
CA HIS A 177 -3.02 31.29 8.10
C HIS A 177 -2.70 29.88 7.63
N HIS A 178 -3.60 28.94 7.90
CA HIS A 178 -3.60 27.67 7.21
C HIS A 178 -4.13 27.88 5.79
N ILE A 179 -3.39 27.45 4.78
CA ILE A 179 -3.69 27.74 3.37
C ILE A 179 -3.70 26.47 2.54
N THR A 180 -4.44 26.50 1.44
CA THR A 180 -4.39 25.46 0.40
C THR A 180 -3.25 25.77 -0.56
N GLY A 181 -2.39 24.80 -0.88
CA GLY A 181 -1.31 24.99 -1.86
C GLY A 181 -0.11 24.09 -1.61
N ASN A 182 1.07 24.53 -2.07
CA ASN A 182 2.34 23.81 -1.89
C ASN A 182 2.96 24.01 -0.49
N TYR A 183 2.38 24.91 0.31
CA TYR A 183 2.76 25.18 1.69
C TYR A 183 1.51 25.05 2.57
N ASP A 184 1.68 24.55 3.78
CA ASP A 184 0.56 24.34 4.72
C ASP A 184 0.21 25.62 5.48
N TYR A 185 1.17 26.54 5.67
CA TYR A 185 1.00 27.77 6.43
C TYR A 185 1.63 28.98 5.77
N LEU A 186 0.97 30.13 5.91
CA LEU A 186 1.49 31.44 5.60
C LEU A 186 1.65 32.24 6.90
N LEU A 187 2.87 32.69 7.18
CA LEU A 187 3.20 33.48 8.36
C LEU A 187 3.46 34.94 7.95
N HIS A 188 2.79 35.87 8.62
CA HIS A 188 3.12 37.28 8.57
C HIS A 188 3.96 37.60 9.81
N ILE A 189 5.24 37.93 9.58
CA ILE A 189 6.21 38.19 10.63
C ILE A 189 6.54 39.69 10.65
N GLU A 190 6.49 40.30 11.82
CA GLU A 190 6.88 41.69 12.05
C GLU A 190 8.13 41.71 12.95
N VAL A 191 9.20 42.33 12.44
CA VAL A 191 10.47 42.49 13.14
C VAL A 191 11.03 43.88 12.84
N ALA A 192 11.97 44.35 13.67
CA ALA A 192 12.53 45.70 13.55
C ALA A 192 13.33 45.92 12.25
N ASP A 193 14.09 44.90 11.82
CA ASP A 193 14.98 44.96 10.66
C ASP A 193 15.38 43.54 10.17
N LEU A 194 16.20 43.49 9.11
CA LEU A 194 16.66 42.23 8.53
C LEU A 194 17.57 41.41 9.49
N PRO A 195 18.52 42.01 10.24
CA PRO A 195 19.24 41.28 11.28
C PRO A 195 18.33 40.63 12.33
N ALA A 196 17.28 41.32 12.78
CA ALA A 196 16.29 40.75 13.69
C ALA A 196 15.54 39.57 13.04
N TYR A 197 15.23 39.65 11.74
CA TYR A 197 14.67 38.52 10.99
C TYR A 197 15.62 37.33 10.94
N GLU A 198 16.90 37.54 10.62
CA GLU A 198 17.91 36.45 10.56
C GLU A 198 18.05 35.75 11.91
N HIS A 199 18.09 36.53 12.99
CA HIS A 199 18.12 36.00 14.36
C HIS A 199 16.86 35.19 14.67
N PHE A 200 15.67 35.72 14.39
CA PHE A 200 14.39 35.05 14.59
C PHE A 200 14.29 33.76 13.76
N HIS A 201 14.72 33.80 12.50
CA HIS A 201 14.72 32.63 11.62
C HIS A 201 15.62 31.52 12.17
N ALA A 202 16.87 31.84 12.54
CA ALA A 202 17.83 30.86 13.01
C ALA A 202 17.47 30.26 14.37
N HIS A 203 16.92 31.05 15.30
CA HIS A 203 16.73 30.63 16.70
C HIS A 203 15.28 30.23 17.03
N SER A 204 14.30 30.65 16.23
CA SER A 204 12.89 30.34 16.47
C SER A 204 12.28 29.54 15.32
N LEU A 205 12.26 30.06 14.09
CA LEU A 205 11.58 29.40 12.97
C LEU A 205 12.21 28.06 12.59
N ALA A 206 13.55 28.00 12.53
CA ALA A 206 14.27 26.77 12.22
C ALA A 206 14.10 25.68 13.31
N GLY A 207 13.71 26.08 14.52
CA GLY A 207 13.46 25.19 15.65
C GLY A 207 11.99 24.77 15.81
N LEU A 208 11.08 25.27 14.97
CA LEU A 208 9.68 24.88 15.01
C LEU A 208 9.52 23.39 14.64
N PRO A 209 8.69 22.64 15.38
CA PRO A 209 8.50 21.22 15.12
C PRO A 209 7.94 21.02 13.71
N SER A 210 8.54 20.07 12.99
CA SER A 210 8.07 19.56 11.70
C SER A 210 7.96 20.59 10.57
N VAL A 211 8.79 21.64 10.61
CA VAL A 211 9.01 22.57 9.49
C VAL A 211 10.07 21.98 8.54
N ALA A 212 9.66 21.58 7.33
CA ALA A 212 10.56 20.99 6.34
C ALA A 212 11.31 22.01 5.47
N ALA A 213 10.68 23.15 5.20
CA ALA A 213 11.25 24.23 4.39
C ALA A 213 10.58 25.57 4.72
N VAL A 214 11.36 26.65 4.70
CA VAL A 214 10.89 28.03 4.87
C VAL A 214 11.25 28.81 3.61
N THR A 215 10.28 29.55 3.07
CA THR A 215 10.50 30.50 1.97
C THR A 215 9.98 31.86 2.42
N SER A 216 10.80 32.89 2.26
CA SER A 216 10.58 34.19 2.87
C SER A 216 10.53 35.29 1.82
N TYR A 217 9.54 36.16 1.94
CA TYR A 217 9.38 37.33 1.08
C TYR A 217 9.41 38.57 1.97
N ILE A 218 10.26 39.55 1.62
CA ILE A 218 10.42 40.78 2.38
C ILE A 218 9.65 41.90 1.68
N THR A 219 8.80 42.60 2.42
CA THR A 219 8.06 43.75 1.89
C THR A 219 9.00 44.93 1.66
N MET A 220 9.15 45.35 0.41
CA MET A 220 9.98 46.51 0.03
C MET A 220 9.25 47.85 0.18
N LYS A 221 7.93 47.86 -0.09
CA LYS A 221 7.09 49.06 -0.03
C LYS A 221 5.63 48.67 0.17
N THR A 222 4.98 49.26 1.16
CA THR A 222 3.54 49.12 1.40
C THR A 222 2.81 50.22 0.64
N LEU A 223 1.92 49.83 -0.29
CA LEU A 223 1.13 50.78 -1.08
C LEU A 223 -0.22 51.10 -0.43
N THR A 224 -0.78 50.15 0.30
CA THR A 224 -2.03 50.28 1.06
C THR A 224 -1.90 49.55 2.41
N PRO A 225 -2.40 50.12 3.52
CA PRO A 225 -2.33 49.47 4.82
C PRO A 225 -3.17 48.17 4.86
N GLY A 226 -2.75 47.22 5.69
CA GLY A 226 -3.49 45.99 5.96
C GLY A 226 -4.78 46.23 6.77
N PRO A 227 -5.63 45.19 6.97
CA PRO A 227 -6.83 45.31 7.79
C PRO A 227 -6.48 45.79 9.22
N PRO A 228 -7.36 46.58 9.88
CA PRO A 228 -7.12 47.05 11.24
C PRO A 228 -7.00 45.87 12.21
N GLU A 229 -6.16 46.02 13.24
CA GLU A 229 -5.99 45.00 14.28
C GLU A 229 -7.35 44.53 14.80
N SER A 230 -7.66 43.26 14.61
CA SER A 230 -8.88 42.65 15.13
C SER A 230 -8.88 42.80 16.65
N ARG A 231 -9.67 43.73 17.18
CA ARG A 231 -10.01 43.76 18.60
C ARG A 231 -10.61 42.41 18.95
N VAL A 232 -9.94 41.70 19.83
CA VAL A 232 -10.47 40.50 20.49
C VAL A 232 -11.78 40.94 21.15
N ILE A 233 -12.91 40.41 20.69
CA ILE A 233 -14.14 40.45 21.48
C ILE A 233 -13.90 39.42 22.58
N GLU A 234 -13.57 39.91 23.77
CA GLU A 234 -13.55 39.10 24.99
C GLU A 234 -14.98 38.58 25.23
N THR A 235 -15.14 37.26 25.26
CA THR A 235 -16.27 36.55 25.86
C THR A 235 -15.80 35.83 27.11
#